data_AF-A0A1C3KJ09-F1
#
_entry.id   AF-A0A1C3KJ09-F1
#
_cell.length_a   1.000
_cell.length_b   1.000
_cell.length_c   1.000
_cell.angle_alpha   90.00
_cell.angle_beta   90.00
_cell.angle_gamma   90.00
#
_symmetry.space_group_name_H-M   'P 1'
#
loop_
_entity.id
_entity.type
_entity.pdbx_description
1 polymer ?
#
loop_
_entity_poly.entity_id
_entity_poly.type
_entity_poly.pdbx_seq_one_letter_code
_entity_poly.pdbx_strand_id
1 'polypeptide(L)'
;MDNYVSTCFLTQFIGRLDKDDDLNRFSPEVNLESLEHSQKEIIEKVASMLYRNYNYINIYEEYLKEPFCKYLNYWLDIKKNNYVSNEFDINDDIWQNIEKLWINLQKTSTPFKCKRNTDKKPLEHQKNRMHLMVYCVNRDEFKRKCNLTSGSTYQNFCLALNEYVKKNYELLVKENQCLKHKDIENDYEFHFSNECTLYDIPKTFPDYNNEGGTLSENPITRNPLPYCEST
;
A
#
# COMPACT_ATOMS: atom_id res chain seq x y z
N MET A 1 -16.33 -12.70 0.24
CA MET A 1 -15.05 -12.04 0.56
C MET A 1 -14.61 -10.98 -0.47
N ASP A 2 -14.25 -11.36 -1.70
CA ASP A 2 -13.53 -10.46 -2.62
C ASP A 2 -14.34 -9.20 -3.00
N ASN A 3 -15.67 -9.32 -3.09
CA ASN A 3 -16.56 -8.17 -3.29
C ASN A 3 -16.56 -7.17 -2.11
N TYR A 4 -16.24 -7.59 -0.89
CA TYR A 4 -16.12 -6.66 0.24
C TYR A 4 -14.75 -5.98 0.25
N VAL A 5 -13.68 -6.73 -0.04
CA VAL A 5 -12.32 -6.18 -0.11
C VAL A 5 -12.20 -5.12 -1.21
N SER A 6 -12.91 -5.30 -2.34
CA SER A 6 -12.97 -4.29 -3.41
C SER A 6 -13.69 -3.00 -3.02
N THR A 7 -14.38 -2.96 -1.86
CA THR A 7 -14.96 -1.74 -1.28
C THR A 7 -14.03 -1.02 -0.32
N CYS A 8 -12.88 -1.61 0.04
CA CYS A 8 -11.90 -0.95 0.89
C CYS A 8 -11.20 0.15 0.09
N PHE A 9 -11.03 1.31 0.72
CA PHE A 9 -10.56 2.50 0.01
C PHE A 9 -9.14 2.32 -0.53
N LEU A 10 -8.24 1.69 0.24
CA LEU A 10 -6.87 1.43 -0.23
C LEU A 10 -6.86 0.46 -1.41
N THR A 11 -7.65 -0.62 -1.37
CA THR A 11 -7.79 -1.55 -2.50
C THR A 11 -8.30 -0.85 -3.75
N GLN A 12 -9.29 0.03 -3.62
CA GLN A 12 -9.81 0.83 -4.73
C GLN A 12 -8.75 1.79 -5.30
N PHE A 13 -8.00 2.44 -4.41
CA PHE A 13 -6.91 3.32 -4.80
C PHE A 13 -5.84 2.55 -5.59
N ILE A 14 -5.41 1.39 -5.09
CA ILE A 14 -4.43 0.51 -5.77
C ILE A 14 -4.95 0.11 -7.16
N GLY A 15 -6.20 -0.34 -7.25
CA GLY A 15 -6.83 -0.71 -8.51
C GLY A 15 -6.99 0.45 -9.50
N ARG A 16 -6.85 1.70 -9.04
CA ARG A 16 -6.85 2.89 -9.90
C ARG A 16 -5.47 3.24 -10.46
N LEU A 17 -4.38 2.86 -9.78
CA LEU A 17 -3.05 3.40 -10.08
C LEU A 17 -2.67 3.27 -11.56
N ASP A 18 -2.98 2.11 -12.16
CA ASP A 18 -2.65 1.77 -13.54
C ASP A 18 -3.77 2.01 -14.55
N LYS A 19 -4.89 2.61 -14.15
CA LYS A 19 -5.97 2.92 -15.10
C LYS A 19 -5.55 4.05 -16.04
N ASP A 20 -5.89 3.89 -17.32
CA ASP A 20 -5.61 4.85 -18.40
C ASP A 20 -6.71 5.92 -18.57
N ASP A 21 -7.57 6.09 -17.57
CA ASP A 21 -8.64 7.10 -17.56
C ASP A 21 -8.15 8.48 -17.08
N ASP A 22 -8.75 9.55 -17.61
CA ASP A 22 -8.46 10.95 -17.23
C ASP A 22 -6.99 11.41 -17.37
N LEU A 23 -6.20 10.76 -18.23
CA LEU A 23 -4.78 11.12 -18.46
C LEU A 23 -4.58 12.49 -19.12
N ASN A 24 -5.67 13.13 -19.59
CA ASN A 24 -5.67 14.48 -20.16
C ASN A 24 -5.31 15.58 -19.14
N ARG A 25 -5.25 15.25 -17.83
CA ARG A 25 -4.81 16.17 -16.76
C ARG A 25 -3.29 16.09 -16.56
N PHE A 26 -2.55 16.23 -17.65
CA PHE A 26 -1.09 16.29 -17.62
C PHE A 26 -0.62 17.54 -16.86
N SER A 27 0.37 17.39 -15.98
CA SER A 27 1.05 18.56 -15.41
C SER A 27 2.01 19.11 -16.45
N PRO A 28 1.91 20.40 -16.86
CA PRO A 28 2.80 21.02 -17.85
C PRO A 28 4.27 21.14 -17.38
N GLU A 29 4.60 20.60 -16.21
CA GLU A 29 5.87 20.79 -15.51
C GLU A 29 6.95 19.75 -15.88
N VAL A 30 6.61 18.78 -16.72
CA VAL A 30 7.53 17.75 -17.21
C VAL A 30 8.18 18.26 -18.49
N ASN A 31 9.51 18.39 -18.52
CA ASN A 31 10.24 18.78 -19.72
C ASN A 31 10.44 17.57 -20.63
N LEU A 32 9.92 17.67 -21.86
CA LEU A 32 9.89 16.60 -22.85
C LEU A 32 10.56 17.00 -24.18
N GLU A 33 11.11 18.22 -24.29
CA GLU A 33 11.56 18.78 -25.57
C GLU A 33 12.74 18.02 -26.19
N SER A 34 13.57 17.39 -25.35
CA SER A 34 14.76 16.65 -25.77
C SER A 34 14.56 15.12 -25.83
N LEU A 35 13.33 14.63 -25.59
CA LEU A 35 13.04 13.19 -25.58
C LEU A 35 12.60 12.69 -26.95
N GLU A 36 12.98 11.46 -27.27
CA GLU A 36 12.41 10.76 -28.43
C GLU A 36 10.92 10.51 -28.25
N HIS A 37 10.19 10.31 -29.35
CA HIS A 37 8.74 10.16 -29.32
C HIS A 37 8.26 9.05 -28.39
N SER A 38 8.89 7.88 -28.44
CA SER A 38 8.57 6.72 -27.57
C SER A 38 8.83 7.02 -26.08
N GLN A 39 9.96 7.66 -25.77
CA GLN A 39 10.30 8.05 -24.41
C GLN A 39 9.28 9.07 -23.87
N LYS A 40 8.90 10.04 -24.71
CA LYS A 40 7.91 11.06 -24.39
C LYS A 40 6.56 10.46 -24.02
N GLU A 41 6.04 9.52 -24.82
CA GLU A 41 4.76 8.86 -24.52
C GLU A 41 4.77 8.13 -23.17
N ILE A 42 5.87 7.44 -22.85
CA ILE A 42 6.03 6.73 -21.58
C ILE A 42 6.04 7.71 -20.41
N ILE A 43 6.86 8.76 -20.49
CA ILE A 43 6.99 9.76 -19.43
C ILE A 43 5.69 10.54 -19.26
N GLU A 44 5.02 10.92 -20.35
CA GLU A 44 3.70 11.57 -20.31
C GLU A 44 2.66 10.71 -19.58
N LYS A 45 2.60 9.41 -19.94
CA LYS A 45 1.67 8.47 -19.31
C LYS A 45 1.91 8.33 -17.82
N VAL A 46 3.16 8.07 -17.41
CA VAL A 46 3.52 7.90 -15.99
C VAL A 46 3.30 9.20 -15.21
N ALA A 47 3.67 10.35 -15.79
CA ALA A 47 3.47 11.66 -15.18
C ALA A 47 1.99 11.97 -14.94
N SER A 48 1.12 11.72 -15.93
CA SER A 48 -0.33 11.90 -15.79
C SER A 48 -0.92 10.98 -14.72
N MET A 49 -0.52 9.71 -14.69
CA MET A 49 -0.94 8.78 -13.64
C MET A 49 -0.49 9.27 -12.25
N LEU A 50 0.77 9.65 -12.11
CA LEU A 50 1.30 10.17 -10.85
C LEU A 50 0.53 11.41 -10.39
N TYR A 51 0.39 12.41 -11.25
CA TYR A 51 -0.33 13.66 -10.95
C TYR A 51 -1.77 13.40 -10.51
N ARG A 52 -2.50 12.57 -11.26
CA ARG A 52 -3.89 12.20 -10.94
C ARG A 52 -3.97 11.50 -9.59
N ASN A 53 -3.19 10.44 -9.40
CA ASN A 53 -3.28 9.59 -8.22
C ASN A 53 -2.79 10.33 -6.96
N TYR A 54 -1.74 11.15 -7.06
CA TYR A 54 -1.25 11.98 -5.97
C TYR A 54 -2.34 12.95 -5.48
N ASN A 55 -2.95 13.70 -6.41
CA ASN A 55 -4.00 14.65 -6.05
C ASN A 55 -5.26 13.96 -5.51
N TYR A 56 -5.55 12.75 -5.98
CA TYR A 56 -6.68 11.97 -5.51
C TYR A 56 -6.55 11.56 -4.03
N ILE A 57 -5.34 11.48 -3.46
CA ILE A 57 -5.15 11.19 -2.04
C ILE A 57 -5.84 12.25 -1.15
N ASN A 58 -5.88 13.51 -1.57
CA ASN A 58 -6.45 14.61 -0.78
C ASN A 58 -7.95 14.49 -0.51
N ILE A 59 -8.69 13.64 -1.25
CA ILE A 59 -10.13 13.46 -1.01
C ILE A 59 -10.42 12.54 0.18
N TYR A 60 -9.44 11.74 0.60
CA TYR A 60 -9.63 10.71 1.62
C TYR A 60 -9.43 11.27 3.03
N GLU A 61 -9.98 10.55 3.99
CA GLU A 61 -9.79 10.82 5.42
C GLU A 61 -8.31 10.80 5.80
N GLU A 62 -7.92 11.63 6.78
CA GLU A 62 -6.51 11.86 7.14
C GLU A 62 -5.75 10.55 7.45
N TYR A 63 -6.39 9.62 8.18
CA TYR A 63 -5.78 8.34 8.57
C TYR A 63 -5.47 7.41 7.39
N LEU A 64 -6.07 7.63 6.21
CA LEU A 64 -5.82 6.85 5.00
C LEU A 64 -4.72 7.46 4.13
N LYS A 65 -4.45 8.77 4.26
CA LYS A 65 -3.56 9.47 3.35
C LYS A 65 -2.12 8.95 3.41
N GLU A 66 -1.61 8.67 4.61
CA GLU A 66 -0.25 8.15 4.77
C GLU A 66 -0.07 6.75 4.15
N PRO A 67 -0.94 5.74 4.42
CA PRO A 67 -0.87 4.47 3.71
C PRO A 67 -0.96 4.59 2.18
N PHE A 68 -1.83 5.48 1.67
CA PHE A 68 -1.98 5.70 0.24
C PHE A 68 -0.69 6.28 -0.35
N CYS A 69 -0.08 7.20 0.39
CA CYS A 69 1.20 7.78 0.05
C CYS A 69 2.33 6.75 -0.03
N LYS A 70 2.42 5.87 0.97
CA LYS A 70 3.40 4.79 1.01
C LYS A 70 3.23 3.84 -0.18
N TYR A 71 1.98 3.49 -0.51
CA TYR A 71 1.73 2.64 -1.67
C TYR A 71 2.03 3.35 -3.00
N LEU A 72 1.71 4.65 -3.13
CA LEU A 72 2.02 5.43 -4.32
C LEU A 72 3.54 5.55 -4.55
N ASN A 73 4.32 5.71 -3.47
CA ASN A 73 5.79 5.64 -3.51
C ASN A 73 6.27 4.30 -4.08
N TYR A 74 5.79 3.19 -3.49
CA TYR A 74 6.14 1.85 -3.94
C TYR A 74 5.75 1.60 -5.41
N TRP A 75 4.55 2.02 -5.81
CA TRP A 75 4.10 1.92 -7.21
C TRP A 75 5.04 2.66 -8.15
N LEU A 76 5.51 3.86 -7.76
CA LEU A 76 6.44 4.62 -8.59
C LEU A 76 7.80 3.93 -8.71
N ASP A 77 8.29 3.30 -7.64
CA ASP A 77 9.52 2.51 -7.67
C ASP A 77 9.39 1.28 -8.58
N ILE A 78 8.23 0.61 -8.61
CA ILE A 78 7.94 -0.46 -9.58
C ILE A 78 7.99 0.09 -11.01
N LYS A 79 7.33 1.22 -11.28
CA LYS A 79 7.34 1.82 -12.62
C LYS A 79 8.75 2.19 -13.04
N LYS A 80 9.54 2.78 -12.14
CA LYS A 80 10.94 3.09 -12.39
C LYS A 80 11.71 1.83 -12.78
N ASN A 81 11.64 0.79 -11.95
CA ASN A 81 12.35 -0.46 -12.21
C ASN A 81 11.94 -1.09 -13.54
N ASN A 82 10.65 -1.08 -13.87
CA ASN A 82 10.14 -1.66 -15.11
C ASN A 82 10.55 -0.87 -16.35
N TYR A 83 10.56 0.46 -16.32
CA TYR A 83 10.91 1.25 -17.50
C TYR A 83 12.42 1.45 -17.64
N VAL A 84 13.14 1.60 -16.53
CA VAL A 84 14.59 1.83 -16.54
C VAL A 84 15.37 0.53 -16.77
N SER A 85 14.85 -0.63 -16.34
CA SER A 85 15.57 -1.90 -16.49
C SER A 85 15.21 -2.70 -17.74
N ASN A 86 14.09 -2.41 -18.43
CA ASN A 86 13.56 -3.26 -19.50
C ASN A 86 13.70 -2.68 -20.92
N GLU A 87 14.89 -2.20 -21.31
CA GLU A 87 15.21 -1.82 -22.72
C GLU A 87 14.31 -0.73 -23.34
N PHE A 88 13.46 -0.02 -22.58
CA PHE A 88 12.61 1.06 -23.08
C PHE A 88 13.37 2.37 -23.38
N ASP A 89 14.70 2.33 -23.40
CA ASP A 89 15.61 3.48 -23.53
C ASP A 89 15.32 4.63 -22.54
N ILE A 90 14.64 4.33 -21.43
CA ILE A 90 14.43 5.25 -20.32
C ILE A 90 15.60 5.08 -19.36
N ASN A 91 16.57 5.99 -19.40
CA ASN A 91 17.64 5.99 -18.41
C ASN A 91 17.23 6.77 -17.14
N ASP A 92 18.11 6.75 -16.14
CA ASP A 92 17.90 7.46 -14.87
C ASP A 92 17.73 8.98 -15.06
N ASP A 93 18.39 9.58 -16.05
CA ASP A 93 18.31 11.02 -16.33
C ASP A 93 16.94 11.41 -16.89
N ILE A 94 16.39 10.61 -17.80
CA ILE A 94 15.03 10.79 -18.32
C ILE A 94 14.01 10.63 -17.18
N TRP A 95 14.20 9.62 -16.32
CA TRP A 95 13.33 9.39 -15.16
C TRP A 95 13.33 10.55 -14.15
N GLN A 96 14.39 11.37 -14.09
CA GLN A 96 14.42 12.56 -13.23
C GLN A 96 13.26 13.52 -13.49
N ASN A 97 12.67 13.52 -14.68
CA ASN A 97 11.48 14.32 -14.96
C ASN A 97 10.28 13.91 -14.08
N ILE A 98 10.12 12.61 -13.80
CA ILE A 98 9.07 12.08 -12.92
C ILE A 98 9.38 12.39 -11.45
N GLU A 99 10.65 12.27 -11.03
CA GLU A 99 11.05 12.61 -9.65
C GLU A 99 10.88 14.12 -9.37
N LYS A 100 11.20 14.98 -10.34
CA LYS A 100 10.95 16.43 -10.25
C LYS A 100 9.45 16.74 -10.13
N LEU A 101 8.60 16.04 -10.88
CA LEU A 101 7.14 16.18 -10.77
C LEU A 101 6.67 15.85 -9.34
N TRP A 102 7.13 14.74 -8.75
CA TRP A 102 6.80 14.42 -7.35
C TRP A 102 7.23 15.53 -6.41
N ILE A 103 8.48 16.00 -6.51
CA ILE A 103 9.01 17.07 -5.65
C ILE A 103 8.15 18.32 -5.76
N ASN A 104 7.69 18.66 -6.97
CA ASN A 104 6.82 19.82 -7.14
C ASN A 104 5.44 19.58 -6.51
N LEU A 105 4.81 18.43 -6.74
CA LEU A 105 3.55 18.04 -6.09
C LEU A 105 3.66 18.09 -4.56
N GLN A 106 4.79 17.69 -3.99
CA GLN A 106 5.05 17.80 -2.56
C GLN A 106 5.10 19.26 -2.06
N LYS A 107 5.55 20.20 -2.89
CA LYS A 107 5.57 21.63 -2.55
C LYS A 107 4.19 22.25 -2.68
N THR A 108 3.47 21.96 -3.76
CA THR A 108 2.27 22.66 -4.19
C THR A 108 0.97 22.03 -3.71
N SER A 109 0.93 20.72 -3.49
CA SER A 109 -0.31 20.02 -3.11
C SER A 109 -0.73 20.39 -1.69
N THR A 110 -2.02 20.67 -1.55
CA THR A 110 -2.68 20.99 -0.27
C THR A 110 -4.03 20.24 -0.21
N PRO A 111 -4.51 19.88 0.99
CA PRO A 111 -3.88 20.08 2.30
C PRO A 111 -2.77 19.06 2.64
N PHE A 112 -2.80 17.86 2.07
CA PHE A 112 -1.84 16.80 2.40
C PHE A 112 -0.69 16.71 1.40
N LYS A 113 0.50 16.42 1.92
CA LYS A 113 1.74 16.36 1.15
C LYS A 113 2.39 14.99 1.32
N CYS A 114 2.53 14.31 0.19
CA CYS A 114 3.16 13.02 0.10
C CYS A 114 4.68 13.16 0.01
N LYS A 115 5.40 12.73 1.05
CA LYS A 115 6.86 12.70 1.01
C LYS A 115 7.33 11.59 0.07
N ARG A 116 8.22 11.91 -0.88
CA ARG A 116 8.94 10.91 -1.65
C ARG A 116 9.89 10.16 -0.72
N ASN A 117 9.78 8.85 -0.65
CA ASN A 117 10.78 8.00 -0.03
C ASN A 117 11.81 7.60 -1.08
N THR A 118 13.08 7.96 -0.86
CA THR A 118 14.20 7.62 -1.74
C THR A 118 15.07 6.50 -1.17
N ASP A 119 14.71 5.96 0.00
CA ASP A 119 15.48 4.92 0.67
C ASP A 119 15.34 3.61 -0.12
N LYS A 120 16.41 3.27 -0.86
CA LYS A 120 16.46 2.18 -1.83
C LYS A 120 16.47 0.80 -1.16
N LYS A 121 15.38 0.42 -0.50
CA LYS A 121 15.17 -0.98 -0.09
C LYS A 121 14.88 -1.82 -1.33
N PRO A 122 15.31 -3.10 -1.38
CA PRO A 122 15.00 -3.99 -2.50
C PRO A 122 13.50 -4.04 -2.77
N LEU A 123 13.09 -4.12 -4.04
CA LEU A 123 11.66 -4.11 -4.39
C LEU A 123 10.88 -5.25 -3.72
N GLU A 124 11.47 -6.43 -3.58
CA GLU A 124 10.81 -7.54 -2.88
C GLU A 124 10.56 -7.21 -1.40
N HIS A 125 11.49 -6.51 -0.75
CA HIS A 125 11.34 -6.08 0.64
C HIS A 125 10.22 -5.04 0.77
N GLN A 126 10.13 -4.12 -0.21
CA GLN A 126 9.04 -3.14 -0.27
C GLN A 126 7.69 -3.83 -0.52
N LYS A 127 7.64 -4.81 -1.42
CA LYS A 127 6.44 -5.60 -1.71
C LYS A 127 5.90 -6.28 -0.47
N ASN A 128 6.76 -6.95 0.30
CA ASN A 128 6.38 -7.60 1.56
C ASN A 128 5.78 -6.60 2.56
N ARG A 129 6.46 -5.46 2.75
CA ARG A 129 5.97 -4.39 3.63
C ARG A 129 4.63 -3.83 3.15
N MET A 130 4.44 -3.65 1.84
CA MET A 130 3.20 -3.13 1.27
C MET A 130 2.06 -4.13 1.36
N HIS A 131 2.31 -5.43 1.17
CA HIS A 131 1.30 -6.46 1.39
C HIS A 131 0.81 -6.47 2.85
N LEU A 132 1.72 -6.38 3.81
CA LEU A 132 1.39 -6.28 5.23
C LEU A 132 0.59 -5.00 5.54
N MET A 133 1.02 -3.85 5.00
CA MET A 133 0.29 -2.58 5.14
C MET A 133 -1.13 -2.67 4.57
N VAL A 134 -1.29 -3.19 3.35
CA VAL A 134 -2.61 -3.31 2.69
C VAL A 134 -3.54 -4.17 3.54
N TYR A 135 -3.03 -5.30 4.05
CA TYR A 135 -3.77 -6.13 4.97
C TYR A 135 -4.26 -5.34 6.19
N CYS A 136 -3.36 -4.67 6.92
CA CYS A 136 -3.74 -4.00 8.16
C CYS A 136 -4.68 -2.82 7.94
N VAL A 137 -4.46 -2.02 6.90
CA VAL A 137 -5.34 -0.88 6.58
C VAL A 137 -6.75 -1.36 6.23
N ASN A 138 -6.85 -2.41 5.40
CA ASN A 138 -8.15 -3.00 5.06
C ASN A 138 -8.81 -3.67 6.27
N ARG A 139 -8.04 -4.39 7.11
CA ARG A 139 -8.52 -4.98 8.38
C ARG A 139 -9.13 -3.89 9.27
N ASP A 140 -8.44 -2.77 9.44
CA ASP A 140 -8.91 -1.67 10.28
C ASP A 140 -10.15 -0.98 9.69
N GLU A 141 -10.24 -0.90 8.37
CA GLU A 141 -11.45 -0.44 7.70
C GLU A 141 -12.63 -1.42 7.89
N PHE A 142 -12.38 -2.72 7.81
CA PHE A 142 -13.37 -3.76 8.13
C PHE A 142 -13.84 -3.67 9.59
N LYS A 143 -12.92 -3.49 10.55
CA LYS A 143 -13.26 -3.25 11.96
C LYS A 143 -14.18 -2.06 12.11
N ARG A 144 -13.84 -0.92 11.48
CA ARG A 144 -14.65 0.30 11.50
C ARG A 144 -16.04 0.06 10.90
N LYS A 145 -16.13 -0.59 9.73
CA LYS A 145 -17.40 -0.91 9.07
C LYS A 145 -18.25 -1.88 9.90
N CYS A 146 -17.63 -2.91 10.48
CA CYS A 146 -18.29 -3.84 11.41
C CYS A 146 -18.91 -3.11 12.61
N ASN A 147 -18.12 -2.25 13.28
CA ASN A 147 -18.59 -1.44 14.41
C ASN A 147 -19.77 -0.53 14.04
N LEU A 148 -19.74 0.09 12.86
CA LEU A 148 -20.85 0.93 12.37
C LEU A 148 -22.12 0.14 12.05
N THR A 149 -22.00 -1.14 11.70
CA THR A 149 -23.13 -2.03 11.40
C THR A 149 -23.56 -2.90 12.60
N SER A 150 -22.96 -2.67 13.77
CA SER A 150 -23.23 -3.44 14.98
C SER A 150 -24.67 -3.27 15.45
N GLY A 151 -25.32 -4.37 15.82
CA GLY A 151 -26.75 -4.40 16.17
C GLY A 151 -27.71 -4.41 14.96
N SER A 152 -27.22 -4.29 13.72
CA SER A 152 -28.02 -4.51 12.53
C SER A 152 -28.08 -5.99 12.14
N THR A 153 -29.11 -6.40 11.40
CA THR A 153 -29.20 -7.72 10.75
C THR A 153 -28.15 -7.93 9.65
N TYR A 154 -27.39 -6.89 9.28
CA TYR A 154 -26.42 -6.88 8.18
C TYR A 154 -24.97 -6.86 8.67
N GLN A 155 -24.60 -7.78 9.56
CA GLN A 155 -23.23 -7.93 10.09
C GLN A 155 -22.23 -8.54 9.09
N ASN A 156 -22.48 -8.40 7.78
CA ASN A 156 -21.69 -9.03 6.72
C ASN A 156 -20.23 -8.56 6.74
N PHE A 157 -19.95 -7.32 7.17
CA PHE A 157 -18.59 -6.82 7.34
C PHE A 157 -17.84 -7.47 8.51
N CYS A 158 -18.53 -7.89 9.58
CA CYS A 158 -17.92 -8.59 10.70
C CYS A 158 -17.56 -10.03 10.33
N LEU A 159 -18.44 -10.72 9.60
CA LEU A 159 -18.13 -12.03 9.03
C LEU A 159 -16.97 -11.93 8.02
N ALA A 160 -17.02 -10.94 7.13
CA ALA A 160 -15.95 -10.68 6.17
C ALA A 160 -14.62 -10.31 6.86
N LEU A 161 -14.63 -9.62 8.01
CA LEU A 161 -13.41 -9.32 8.75
C LEU A 161 -12.68 -10.62 9.16
N ASN A 162 -13.40 -11.57 9.75
CA ASN A 162 -12.80 -12.83 10.20
C ASN A 162 -12.23 -13.66 9.05
N GLU A 163 -12.99 -13.86 7.96
CA GLU A 163 -12.43 -14.60 6.81
C GLU A 163 -11.32 -13.80 6.10
N TYR A 164 -11.32 -12.46 6.14
CA TYR A 164 -10.24 -11.64 5.61
C TYR A 164 -8.95 -11.84 6.42
N VAL A 165 -9.05 -11.82 7.75
CA VAL A 165 -7.90 -12.04 8.64
C VAL A 165 -7.34 -13.45 8.45
N LYS A 166 -8.21 -14.47 8.44
CA LYS A 166 -7.77 -15.86 8.20
C LYS A 166 -7.05 -16.03 6.86
N LYS A 167 -7.63 -15.51 5.77
CA LYS A 167 -7.03 -15.58 4.42
C LYS A 167 -5.66 -14.90 4.38
N ASN A 168 -5.53 -13.71 4.97
CA ASN A 168 -4.25 -12.98 4.94
C ASN A 168 -3.22 -13.56 5.91
N TYR A 169 -3.63 -14.17 7.02
CA TYR A 169 -2.73 -14.95 7.87
C TYR A 169 -2.12 -16.10 7.06
N GLU A 170 -2.94 -16.89 6.35
CA GLU A 170 -2.45 -17.99 5.53
C GLU A 170 -1.50 -17.50 4.42
N LEU A 171 -1.75 -16.34 3.81
CA LEU A 171 -0.86 -15.78 2.78
C LEU A 171 0.44 -15.23 3.37
N LEU A 172 0.35 -14.30 4.32
CA LEU A 172 1.50 -13.56 4.83
C LEU A 172 2.40 -14.37 5.76
N VAL A 173 1.86 -15.37 6.45
CA VAL A 173 2.62 -16.19 7.40
C VAL A 173 3.15 -17.47 6.74
N LYS A 174 2.39 -18.10 5.82
CA LYS A 174 2.88 -19.31 5.16
C LYS A 174 3.97 -19.01 4.12
N GLU A 175 3.90 -17.85 3.47
CA GLU A 175 4.96 -17.38 2.56
C GLU A 175 6.24 -16.99 3.32
N ASN A 176 6.14 -16.67 4.62
CA ASN A 176 7.26 -16.26 5.47
C ASN A 176 7.45 -17.23 6.64
N GLN A 177 8.24 -18.29 6.42
CA GLN A 177 8.40 -19.37 7.39
C GLN A 177 9.13 -18.95 8.67
N CYS A 178 9.91 -17.88 8.64
CA CYS A 178 10.68 -17.39 9.77
C CYS A 178 11.07 -15.90 9.64
N LEU A 179 11.30 -15.24 10.78
CA LEU A 179 11.77 -13.85 10.87
C LEU A 179 13.29 -13.80 10.72
N LYS A 180 13.79 -12.97 9.79
CA LYS A 180 15.23 -12.84 9.49
C LYS A 180 16.00 -12.08 10.57
N HIS A 181 15.35 -11.13 11.23
CA HIS A 181 15.96 -10.28 12.25
C HIS A 181 15.33 -10.56 13.61
N LYS A 182 16.12 -10.48 14.68
CA LYS A 182 15.60 -10.53 16.06
C LYS A 182 15.08 -9.17 16.51
N ASP A 183 15.71 -8.12 16.02
CA ASP A 183 15.35 -6.74 16.32
C ASP A 183 14.42 -6.19 15.23
N ILE A 184 13.21 -5.85 15.67
CA ILE A 184 12.13 -5.32 14.83
C ILE A 184 12.50 -4.01 14.15
N GLU A 185 13.36 -3.18 14.77
CA GLU A 185 13.77 -1.89 14.20
C GLU A 185 14.64 -2.07 12.96
N ASN A 186 15.31 -3.22 12.85
CA ASN A 186 16.15 -3.57 11.71
C ASN A 186 15.35 -4.24 10.57
N ASP A 187 14.09 -4.62 10.82
CA ASP A 187 13.26 -5.32 9.85
C ASP A 187 12.30 -4.38 9.13
N TYR A 188 12.71 -3.96 7.94
CA TYR A 188 11.86 -3.15 7.08
C TYR A 188 10.69 -3.95 6.48
N GLU A 189 10.85 -5.25 6.23
CA GLU A 189 9.92 -6.08 5.46
C GLU A 189 8.67 -6.43 6.27
N PHE A 190 8.88 -6.88 7.51
CA PHE A 190 7.86 -7.53 8.32
C PHE A 190 7.36 -6.66 9.49
N HIS A 191 7.67 -5.37 9.45
CA HIS A 191 7.17 -4.38 10.40
C HIS A 191 6.66 -3.13 9.68
N PHE A 192 5.35 -2.90 9.72
CA PHE A 192 4.72 -1.68 9.21
C PHE A 192 4.44 -0.67 10.33
N SER A 193 3.89 -1.15 11.44
CA SER A 193 3.62 -0.38 12.66
C SER A 193 3.56 -1.32 13.87
N ASN A 194 3.47 -0.76 15.08
CA ASN A 194 3.34 -1.54 16.33
C ASN A 194 2.06 -2.38 16.42
N GLU A 195 1.05 -2.08 15.59
CA GLU A 195 -0.23 -2.80 15.48
C GLU A 195 -0.29 -3.71 14.23
N CYS A 196 0.80 -3.74 13.46
CA CYS A 196 0.89 -4.37 12.16
C CYS A 196 2.33 -4.85 11.89
N THR A 197 2.65 -6.03 12.41
CA THR A 197 3.98 -6.64 12.33
C THR A 197 3.93 -8.17 12.46
N LEU A 198 4.76 -8.88 11.69
CA LEU A 198 4.84 -10.34 11.82
C LEU A 198 5.59 -10.80 13.08
N TYR A 199 6.20 -9.87 13.82
CA TYR A 199 6.81 -10.13 15.14
C TYR A 199 5.75 -10.39 16.22
N ASP A 200 4.53 -9.89 16.02
CA ASP A 200 3.39 -10.09 16.90
C ASP A 200 2.19 -10.56 16.06
N ILE A 201 2.23 -11.86 15.73
CA ILE A 201 1.17 -12.54 14.99
C ILE A 201 -0.18 -12.46 15.72
N PRO A 202 -0.29 -12.76 17.04
CA PRO A 202 -1.50 -12.52 17.84
C PRO A 202 -2.18 -11.19 17.60
N LYS A 203 -1.38 -10.11 17.64
CA LYS A 203 -1.89 -8.74 17.56
C LYS A 203 -2.19 -8.30 16.13
N THR A 204 -1.38 -8.75 15.17
CA THR A 204 -1.53 -8.39 13.76
C THR A 204 -2.68 -9.17 13.12
N PHE A 205 -2.81 -10.44 13.47
CA PHE A 205 -3.89 -11.32 13.06
C PHE A 205 -4.60 -11.79 14.34
N PRO A 206 -5.53 -11.00 14.91
CA PRO A 206 -6.37 -11.48 16.00
C PRO A 206 -7.58 -12.23 15.43
N ASP A 207 -8.28 -12.99 16.28
CA ASP A 207 -9.64 -13.42 15.96
C ASP A 207 -10.65 -12.41 16.49
N TYR A 208 -11.77 -12.22 15.78
CA TYR A 208 -12.79 -11.27 16.18
C TYR A 208 -14.09 -11.99 16.57
N ASN A 209 -14.59 -11.69 17.76
CA ASN A 209 -15.91 -12.13 18.21
C ASN A 209 -16.88 -10.96 18.15
N ASN A 210 -18.09 -11.22 17.64
CA ASN A 210 -19.17 -10.24 17.63
C ASN A 210 -20.32 -10.78 18.47
N GLU A 211 -20.34 -10.40 19.75
CA GLU A 211 -21.37 -10.80 20.70
C GLU A 211 -22.20 -9.56 21.08
N GLY A 212 -23.52 -9.65 20.93
CA GLY A 212 -24.43 -8.56 21.30
C GLY A 212 -24.19 -7.23 20.54
N GLY A 213 -23.55 -7.27 19.38
CA GLY A 213 -23.17 -6.06 18.64
C GLY A 213 -21.94 -5.35 19.19
N THR A 214 -21.11 -6.02 19.99
CA THR A 214 -19.80 -5.50 20.38
C THR A 214 -18.72 -6.37 19.73
N LEU A 215 -17.85 -5.74 18.95
CA LEU A 215 -16.66 -6.38 18.41
C LEU A 215 -15.60 -6.49 19.51
N SER A 216 -15.15 -7.70 19.78
CA SER A 216 -14.03 -7.98 20.69
C SER A 216 -12.91 -8.71 19.97
N GLU A 217 -11.68 -8.44 20.40
CA GLU A 217 -10.46 -9.00 19.83
C GLU A 217 -9.89 -10.08 20.74
N ASN A 218 -9.61 -11.25 20.18
CA ASN A 218 -8.91 -12.34 20.87
C ASN A 218 -7.55 -12.58 20.17
N PRO A 219 -6.46 -11.97 20.66
CA PRO A 219 -5.16 -12.10 20.01
C PRO A 219 -4.49 -13.45 20.26
N ILE A 220 -4.85 -14.18 21.33
CA ILE A 220 -4.02 -15.28 21.88
C ILE A 220 -4.03 -16.56 21.02
N THR A 221 -4.85 -16.63 19.97
CA THR A 221 -5.11 -17.88 19.24
C THR A 221 -4.03 -18.29 18.24
N ARG A 222 -3.08 -17.41 17.90
CA ARG A 222 -2.07 -17.66 16.85
C ARG A 222 -0.66 -17.68 17.41
N ASN A 223 0.15 -18.63 16.96
CA ASN A 223 1.54 -18.76 17.40
C ASN A 223 2.44 -17.69 16.73
N PRO A 224 3.44 -17.15 17.43
CA PRO A 224 4.49 -16.33 16.82
C PRO A 224 5.26 -17.10 15.74
N LEU A 225 5.84 -16.36 14.79
CA LEU A 225 6.78 -16.93 13.82
C LEU A 225 8.13 -17.26 14.49
N PRO A 226 8.79 -18.37 14.11
CA PRO A 226 10.15 -18.63 14.56
C PRO A 226 11.14 -17.65 13.92
N TYR A 227 12.34 -17.52 14.49
CA TYR A 227 13.45 -16.85 13.82
C TYR A 227 14.16 -17.81 12.87
N CYS A 228 14.65 -17.30 11.74
CA CYS A 228 15.43 -18.13 10.83
C CYS A 228 16.73 -18.55 11.52
N GLU A 229 17.07 -19.84 11.45
CA GLU A 229 18.39 -20.28 11.88
C GLU A 229 19.44 -19.60 10.99
N SER A 230 20.45 -19.01 11.62
CA SER A 230 21.58 -18.44 10.89
C SER A 230 22.38 -19.58 10.26
N THR A 231 22.18 -19.80 8.96
CA THR A 231 23.11 -20.59 8.12
C THR A 231 24.45 -19.91 7.97
#